data_AF-X1BI50-F1
#
_entry.id   AF-X1BI50-F1
#
_cell.length_a   1.000
_cell.length_b   1.000
_cell.length_c   1.000
_cell.angle_alpha   90.00
_cell.angle_beta   90.00
_cell.angle_gamma   90.00
#
_symmetry.space_group_name_H-M   'P 1'
#
loop_
_entity.id
_entity.type
_entity.pdbx_description
1 polymer ?
#
loop_
_entity_poly.entity_id
_entity_poly.type
_entity_poly.pdbx_seq_one_letter_code
_entity_poly.pdbx_strand_id
1 'polypeptide(L)'
;MGRNLSFHPIIGLLKQWASIREDDGEAMAYGKLEAAVKNLYPDEVAEIFPFVGTLMGMQLSGRYANRIEGIEGEALEKLIRKSVRELIIKATELTPLVIVLEDLHWADLSSIELAESLFRLAETHRILFINIFRPGYSKTGDHIVETVKEKLPLYMVEIVLEPLNEKMSEALITNMLNINALQHAIIPQIVIRADGIPAVNWFSIHI
;
A
#
# COMPACT_ATOMS: atom_id res chain seq x y z
N MET A 1 -9.21 5.02 24.96
CA MET A 1 -7.77 4.86 24.67
C MET A 1 -7.64 4.92 23.15
N GLY A 2 -7.27 6.07 22.60
CA GLY A 2 -7.26 6.29 21.14
C GLY A 2 -6.27 5.36 20.47
N ARG A 3 -6.78 4.40 19.69
CA ARG A 3 -5.95 3.68 18.71
C ARG A 3 -5.45 4.73 17.74
N ASN A 4 -4.15 5.02 17.79
CA ASN A 4 -3.49 5.77 16.73
C ASN A 4 -3.69 4.95 15.45
N LEU A 5 -4.47 5.48 14.52
CA LEU A 5 -4.84 4.84 13.27
C LEU A 5 -3.60 4.82 12.39
N SER A 6 -2.70 3.88 12.62
CA SER A 6 -1.62 3.63 11.67
C SER A 6 -2.30 3.09 10.42
N PHE A 7 -2.22 3.80 9.30
CA PHE A 7 -2.71 3.32 8.00
C PHE A 7 -1.58 3.39 6.98
N HIS A 8 -0.36 3.07 7.42
CA HIS A 8 0.88 3.44 6.72
C HIS A 8 0.89 3.07 5.24
N PRO A 9 0.56 1.83 4.83
CA PRO A 9 0.55 1.47 3.41
C PRO A 9 -0.47 2.27 2.60
N ILE A 10 -1.65 2.52 3.17
CA ILE A 10 -2.75 3.25 2.52
C ILE A 10 -2.44 4.75 2.43
N ILE A 11 -1.84 5.33 3.47
CA ILE A 11 -1.39 6.73 3.47
C ILE A 11 -0.28 6.92 2.42
N GLY A 12 0.66 5.97 2.31
CA GLY A 12 1.71 5.98 1.28
C GLY A 12 1.11 6.00 -0.13
N LEU A 13 0.16 5.11 -0.40
CA LEU A 13 -0.59 5.05 -1.66
C LEU A 13 -1.29 6.39 -1.97
N LEU A 14 -2.01 6.95 -1.00
CA LEU A 14 -2.74 8.22 -1.18
C LEU A 14 -1.79 9.40 -1.43
N LYS A 15 -0.64 9.44 -0.75
CA LYS A 15 0.40 10.46 -1.01
C LYS A 15 0.91 10.37 -2.43
N GLN A 16 1.25 9.16 -2.90
CA GLN A 16 1.73 8.96 -4.27
C GLN A 16 0.67 9.37 -5.30
N TRP A 17 -0.58 8.94 -5.12
CA TRP A 17 -1.70 9.29 -5.99
C TRP A 17 -1.94 10.81 -6.04
N ALA A 18 -1.92 11.50 -4.89
CA ALA A 18 -2.07 12.94 -4.80
C ALA A 18 -0.79 13.73 -5.15
N SER A 19 0.29 13.07 -5.56
CA SER A 19 1.61 13.68 -5.86
C SER A 19 2.19 14.47 -4.68
N ILE A 20 1.94 14.03 -3.46
CA ILE A 20 2.49 14.57 -2.21
C ILE A 20 3.88 13.97 -1.99
N ARG A 21 4.87 14.85 -1.84
CA ARG A 21 6.27 14.51 -1.62
C ARG A 21 6.61 14.58 -0.14
N GLU A 22 7.71 13.96 0.27
CA GLU A 22 8.18 13.99 1.66
C GLU A 22 8.61 15.39 2.12
N ASP A 23 9.09 16.23 1.19
CA ASP A 23 9.50 17.60 1.43
C ASP A 23 8.35 18.62 1.38
N ASP A 24 7.12 18.17 1.07
CA ASP A 24 5.94 19.04 1.10
C ASP A 24 5.57 19.36 2.56
N GLY A 25 5.50 20.65 2.89
CA GLY A 25 4.91 21.10 4.15
C GLY A 25 3.41 20.80 4.23
N GLU A 26 2.84 20.82 5.44
CA GLU A 26 1.44 20.46 5.70
C GLU A 26 0.43 21.16 4.79
N ALA A 27 0.58 22.48 4.58
CA ALA A 27 -0.32 23.25 3.71
C ALA A 27 -0.25 22.82 2.24
N MET A 28 0.93 22.44 1.75
CA MET A 28 1.11 21.98 0.38
C MET A 28 0.52 20.57 0.20
N ALA A 29 0.79 19.66 1.14
CA ALA A 29 0.20 18.33 1.15
C ALA A 29 -1.34 18.40 1.20
N TYR A 30 -1.89 19.28 2.03
CA TYR A 30 -3.33 19.54 2.11
C TYR A 30 -3.92 19.98 0.78
N GLY A 31 -3.35 21.03 0.16
CA GLY A 31 -3.84 21.57 -1.10
C GLY A 31 -3.75 20.56 -2.26
N LYS A 32 -2.69 19.74 -2.28
CA LYS A 32 -2.53 18.65 -3.25
C LYS A 32 -3.59 17.57 -3.09
N LEU A 33 -3.85 17.11 -1.86
CA LEU A 33 -4.90 16.13 -1.60
C LEU A 33 -6.28 16.69 -1.98
N GLU A 34 -6.58 17.92 -1.59
CA GLU A 34 -7.86 18.57 -1.91
C GLU A 34 -8.06 18.68 -3.43
N ALA A 35 -7.03 19.12 -4.16
CA ALA A 35 -7.07 19.21 -5.61
C ALA A 35 -7.24 17.83 -6.27
N ALA A 36 -6.54 16.82 -5.79
CA ALA A 36 -6.65 15.45 -6.30
C ALA A 36 -8.06 14.89 -6.10
N VAL A 37 -8.64 15.06 -4.91
CA VAL A 37 -10.03 14.66 -4.62
C VAL A 37 -11.01 15.43 -5.50
N LYS A 38 -10.81 16.74 -5.66
CA LYS A 38 -11.66 17.60 -6.51
C LYS A 38 -11.64 17.21 -7.99
N ASN A 39 -10.52 16.71 -8.50
CA ASN A 39 -10.45 16.22 -9.87
C ASN A 39 -11.34 14.98 -10.10
N LEU A 40 -11.57 14.15 -9.07
CA LEU A 40 -12.48 13.01 -9.14
C LEU A 40 -13.93 13.37 -8.78
N TYR A 41 -14.11 14.28 -7.82
CA TYR A 41 -15.40 14.67 -7.24
C TYR A 41 -15.56 16.20 -7.26
N PRO A 42 -15.75 16.84 -8.43
CA PRO A 42 -15.79 18.29 -8.54
C PRO A 42 -16.89 18.94 -7.70
N ASP A 43 -18.04 18.26 -7.58
CA ASP A 43 -19.23 18.75 -6.87
C ASP A 43 -19.35 18.21 -5.44
N GLU A 44 -18.58 17.18 -5.08
CA GLU A 44 -18.73 16.41 -3.84
C GLU A 44 -17.43 16.34 -3.01
N VAL A 45 -16.50 17.28 -3.22
CA VAL A 45 -15.21 17.34 -2.48
C VAL A 45 -15.43 17.26 -0.96
N ALA A 46 -16.45 17.94 -0.45
CA ALA A 46 -16.77 17.99 0.97
C ALA A 46 -17.23 16.64 1.54
N GLU A 47 -17.68 15.69 0.72
CA GLU A 47 -18.12 14.36 1.17
C GLU A 47 -16.98 13.34 1.20
N ILE A 48 -15.86 13.62 0.53
CA ILE A 48 -14.73 12.69 0.41
C ILE A 48 -13.49 13.22 1.15
N PHE A 49 -13.10 14.47 0.85
CA PHE A 49 -11.84 15.04 1.31
C PHE A 49 -11.66 15.03 2.84
N PRO A 50 -12.66 15.42 3.68
CA PRO A 50 -12.47 15.47 5.12
C PRO A 50 -12.09 14.11 5.72
N PHE A 51 -12.69 13.02 5.23
CA PHE A 51 -12.43 11.69 5.77
C PHE A 51 -11.06 11.15 5.31
N VAL A 52 -10.69 11.38 4.04
CA VAL A 52 -9.34 11.01 3.55
C VAL A 52 -8.26 11.87 4.21
N GLY A 53 -8.51 13.17 4.43
CA GLY A 53 -7.60 14.05 5.16
C GLY A 53 -7.44 13.63 6.63
N THR A 54 -8.52 13.20 7.28
CA THR A 54 -8.50 12.67 8.66
C THR A 54 -7.65 11.39 8.74
N LEU A 55 -7.82 10.47 7.78
CA LEU A 55 -6.99 9.26 7.66
C LEU A 55 -5.50 9.59 7.56
N MET A 56 -5.15 10.65 6.83
CA MET A 56 -3.78 11.10 6.65
C MET A 56 -3.25 11.96 7.81
N GLY A 57 -4.05 12.15 8.87
CA GLY A 57 -3.68 12.96 10.03
C GLY A 57 -3.62 14.47 9.77
N MET A 58 -4.29 14.96 8.72
CA MET A 58 -4.29 16.38 8.37
C MET A 58 -5.18 17.20 9.31
N GLN A 59 -4.73 18.41 9.65
CA GLN A 59 -5.56 19.37 10.38
C GLN A 59 -6.59 19.99 9.43
N LEU A 60 -7.86 19.68 9.65
CA LEU A 60 -8.97 20.23 8.87
C LEU A 60 -9.42 21.58 9.42
N SER A 61 -9.97 22.42 8.54
CA SER A 61 -10.49 23.75 8.91
C SER A 61 -11.76 24.10 8.14
N GLY A 62 -12.50 25.09 8.62
CA GLY A 62 -13.70 25.62 7.96
C GLY A 62 -14.76 24.55 7.69
N ARG A 63 -15.31 24.54 6.46
CA ARG A 63 -16.39 23.62 6.06
C ARG A 63 -16.03 22.14 6.23
N TYR A 64 -14.74 21.79 6.10
CA TYR A 64 -14.29 20.41 6.22
C TYR A 64 -14.21 19.94 7.67
N ALA A 65 -13.80 20.82 8.59
CA ALA A 65 -13.85 20.54 10.03
C ALA A 65 -15.31 20.38 10.48
N ASN A 66 -16.20 21.28 10.07
CA ASN A 66 -17.63 21.20 10.40
C ASN A 66 -18.28 19.90 9.87
N ARG A 67 -17.80 19.36 8.74
CA ARG A 67 -18.35 18.13 8.16
C ARG A 67 -18.11 16.90 9.02
N ILE A 68 -17.03 16.88 9.78
CA ILE A 68 -16.65 15.77 10.67
C ILE A 68 -17.01 16.03 12.14
N GLU A 69 -17.47 17.24 12.46
CA GLU A 69 -17.84 17.63 13.81
C GLU A 69 -18.94 16.72 14.38
N GLY A 70 -18.72 16.21 15.59
CA GLY A 70 -19.64 15.28 16.26
C GLY A 70 -19.63 13.84 15.73
N ILE A 71 -18.78 13.51 14.75
CA ILE A 71 -18.59 12.14 14.25
C ILE A 71 -17.35 11.55 14.92
N GLU A 72 -17.54 10.51 15.73
CA GLU A 72 -16.45 9.91 16.50
C GLU A 72 -16.46 8.38 16.45
N GLY A 73 -15.32 7.79 16.85
CA GLY A 73 -15.16 6.34 17.00
C GLY A 73 -15.47 5.55 15.73
N GLU A 74 -16.27 4.49 15.89
CA GLU A 74 -16.59 3.56 14.80
C GLU A 74 -17.32 4.23 13.63
N ALA A 75 -18.14 5.25 13.88
CA ALA A 75 -18.85 5.96 12.82
C ALA A 75 -17.88 6.73 11.91
N LEU A 76 -16.88 7.39 12.51
CA LEU A 76 -15.84 8.08 11.77
C LEU A 76 -14.99 7.08 10.97
N GLU A 77 -14.61 5.96 11.58
CA GLU A 77 -13.83 4.92 10.91
C GLU A 77 -14.56 4.35 9.69
N LYS A 78 -15.87 4.08 9.80
CA LYS A 78 -16.69 3.61 8.67
C LYS A 78 -16.73 4.61 7.53
N LEU A 79 -16.86 5.91 7.84
CA LEU A 79 -16.85 6.97 6.82
C LEU A 79 -15.48 7.10 6.15
N ILE A 80 -14.39 6.99 6.91
CA ILE A 80 -13.03 6.95 6.36
C ILE A 80 -12.87 5.79 5.37
N ARG A 81 -13.20 4.57 5.79
CA ARG A 81 -13.10 3.37 4.93
C ARG A 81 -13.99 3.51 3.69
N LYS A 82 -15.19 4.05 3.85
CA LYS A 82 -16.12 4.33 2.74
C LYS A 82 -15.51 5.33 1.75
N SER A 83 -15.03 6.48 2.22
CA SER A 83 -14.48 7.53 1.34
C SER A 83 -13.23 7.07 0.61
N VAL A 84 -12.35 6.27 1.24
CA VAL A 84 -11.19 5.66 0.54
C VAL A 84 -11.64 4.71 -0.55
N ARG A 85 -12.63 3.86 -0.25
CA ARG A 85 -13.19 2.92 -1.25
C ARG A 85 -13.81 3.66 -2.43
N GLU A 86 -14.62 4.69 -2.15
CA GLU A 86 -15.24 5.53 -3.19
C GLU A 86 -14.18 6.22 -4.06
N LEU A 87 -13.15 6.79 -3.44
CA LEU A 87 -12.01 7.39 -4.15
C LEU A 87 -11.37 6.43 -5.14
N ILE A 88 -11.07 5.19 -4.71
CA ILE A 88 -10.47 4.16 -5.56
C ILE A 88 -11.42 3.76 -6.68
N ILE A 89 -12.70 3.50 -6.37
CA ILE A 89 -13.72 3.18 -7.39
C ILE A 89 -13.75 4.25 -8.47
N LYS A 90 -13.86 5.52 -8.08
CA LYS A 90 -13.93 6.64 -9.03
C LYS A 90 -12.68 6.77 -9.87
N ALA A 91 -11.50 6.54 -9.28
CA ALA A 91 -10.26 6.51 -10.03
C ALA A 91 -10.23 5.39 -11.08
N THR A 92 -10.81 4.21 -10.80
CA THR A 92 -10.90 3.11 -11.80
C THR A 92 -11.82 3.42 -12.98
N GLU A 93 -12.79 4.33 -12.82
CA GLU A 93 -13.67 4.76 -13.92
C GLU A 93 -12.92 5.60 -14.95
N LEU A 94 -11.87 6.31 -14.54
CA LEU A 94 -11.04 7.11 -15.43
C LEU A 94 -10.03 6.24 -16.19
N THR A 95 -9.32 5.38 -15.46
CA THR A 95 -8.28 4.51 -16.00
C THR A 95 -8.15 3.24 -15.17
N PRO A 96 -7.80 2.09 -15.77
CA PRO A 96 -7.43 0.90 -15.00
C PRO A 96 -6.32 1.22 -13.98
N LEU A 97 -6.45 0.70 -12.75
CA LEU A 97 -5.50 0.95 -11.68
C LEU A 97 -4.67 -0.29 -11.37
N VAL A 98 -3.39 -0.07 -11.07
CA VAL A 98 -2.52 -1.04 -10.41
C VAL A 98 -2.13 -0.46 -9.07
N ILE A 99 -2.53 -1.11 -7.98
CA ILE A 99 -2.21 -0.71 -6.62
C ILE A 99 -1.17 -1.68 -6.08
N VAL A 100 0.01 -1.16 -5.74
CA VAL A 100 1.08 -1.95 -5.13
C VAL A 100 1.09 -1.66 -3.62
N LEU A 101 0.92 -2.69 -2.82
CA LEU A 101 1.01 -2.63 -1.36
C LEU A 101 2.24 -3.41 -0.91
N GLU A 102 3.24 -2.68 -0.40
CA GLU A 102 4.49 -3.24 0.08
C GLU A 102 4.52 -3.35 1.61
N ASP A 103 5.40 -4.21 2.10
CA ASP A 103 5.68 -4.41 3.53
C ASP A 103 4.45 -4.68 4.41
N LEU A 104 3.41 -5.33 3.86
CA LEU A 104 2.17 -5.62 4.60
C LEU A 104 2.41 -6.46 5.87
N HIS A 105 3.52 -7.19 5.95
CA HIS A 105 3.93 -7.92 7.15
C HIS A 105 4.12 -7.01 8.38
N TRP A 106 4.41 -5.71 8.19
CA TRP A 106 4.52 -4.71 9.25
C TRP A 106 3.26 -3.84 9.41
N ALA A 107 2.22 -4.06 8.62
CA ALA A 107 0.99 -3.30 8.72
C ALA A 107 0.24 -3.63 10.03
N ASP A 108 -0.40 -2.63 10.61
CA ASP A 108 -1.33 -2.80 11.72
C ASP A 108 -2.64 -3.45 11.23
N LEU A 109 -3.44 -3.95 12.18
CA LEU A 109 -4.68 -4.66 11.87
C LEU A 109 -5.70 -3.79 11.10
N SER A 110 -5.79 -2.48 11.39
CA SER A 110 -6.76 -1.63 10.70
C SER A 110 -6.40 -1.42 9.23
N SER A 111 -5.10 -1.32 8.92
CA SER A 111 -4.60 -1.35 7.54
C SER A 111 -4.96 -2.64 6.81
N ILE A 112 -4.78 -3.80 7.46
CA ILE A 112 -5.10 -5.12 6.88
C ILE A 112 -6.60 -5.22 6.57
N GLU A 113 -7.46 -4.89 7.54
CA GLU A 113 -8.91 -4.93 7.35
C GLU A 113 -9.38 -3.97 6.24
N LEU A 114 -8.75 -2.79 6.12
CA LEU A 114 -9.06 -1.85 5.03
C LEU A 114 -8.61 -2.44 3.69
N ALA A 115 -7.39 -2.96 3.58
CA ALA A 115 -6.89 -3.61 2.36
C ALA A 115 -7.80 -4.77 1.92
N GLU A 116 -8.20 -5.65 2.83
CA GLU A 116 -9.13 -6.75 2.54
C GLU A 116 -10.47 -6.26 1.99
N SER A 117 -10.99 -5.15 2.53
CA SER A 117 -12.24 -4.56 2.05
C SER A 117 -12.11 -3.99 0.63
N LEU A 118 -10.90 -3.57 0.24
CA LEU A 118 -10.57 -3.04 -1.07
C LEU A 118 -10.31 -4.14 -2.11
N PHE A 119 -9.77 -5.31 -1.72
CA PHE A 119 -9.51 -6.41 -2.67
C PHE A 119 -10.77 -6.87 -3.40
N ARG A 120 -11.93 -6.80 -2.76
CA ARG A 120 -13.25 -7.09 -3.39
C ARG A 120 -13.56 -6.20 -4.59
N LEU A 121 -12.90 -5.06 -4.73
CA LEU A 121 -13.07 -4.21 -5.91
C LEU A 121 -12.57 -4.89 -7.18
N ALA A 122 -11.60 -5.82 -7.11
CA ALA A 122 -11.10 -6.57 -8.26
C ALA A 122 -12.17 -7.43 -8.94
N GLU A 123 -13.24 -7.81 -8.23
CA GLU A 123 -14.36 -8.58 -8.79
C GLU A 123 -15.20 -7.75 -9.78
N THR A 124 -15.21 -6.42 -9.63
CA THR A 124 -16.22 -5.54 -10.28
C THR A 124 -15.62 -4.31 -10.96
N HIS A 125 -14.36 -3.98 -10.69
CA HIS A 125 -13.70 -2.78 -11.19
C HIS A 125 -12.38 -3.13 -11.89
N ARG A 126 -11.89 -2.22 -12.73
CA ARG A 126 -10.63 -2.40 -13.47
C ARG A 126 -9.44 -2.07 -12.56
N ILE A 127 -9.17 -2.97 -11.63
CA ILE A 127 -8.13 -2.80 -10.61
C ILE A 127 -7.34 -4.10 -10.41
N LEU A 128 -6.02 -3.95 -10.30
CA LEU A 128 -5.09 -5.02 -9.95
C LEU A 128 -4.41 -4.66 -8.62
N PHE A 129 -4.39 -5.59 -7.67
CA PHE A 129 -3.68 -5.41 -6.40
C PHE A 129 -2.44 -6.27 -6.40
N ILE A 130 -1.27 -5.63 -6.33
CA ILE A 130 0.01 -6.31 -6.17
C ILE A 130 0.40 -6.20 -4.70
N ASN A 131 0.33 -7.31 -3.96
CA ASN A 131 0.65 -7.32 -2.54
C ASN A 131 2.00 -8.02 -2.33
N ILE A 132 2.94 -7.33 -1.69
CA ILE A 132 4.32 -7.77 -1.49
C ILE A 132 4.61 -7.81 0.01
N PHE A 133 4.89 -9.00 0.55
CA PHE A 133 5.20 -9.17 1.97
C PHE A 133 5.96 -10.46 2.26
N ARG A 134 6.50 -10.53 3.49
CA ARG A 134 7.20 -11.71 3.99
C ARG A 134 6.23 -12.76 4.54
N PRO A 135 6.39 -14.05 4.19
CA PRO A 135 5.64 -15.14 4.81
C PRO A 135 6.04 -15.32 6.28
N GLY A 136 5.18 -16.02 7.04
CA GLY A 136 5.41 -16.34 8.45
C GLY A 136 4.84 -15.32 9.43
N TYR A 137 3.99 -14.41 8.95
CA TYR A 137 3.30 -13.40 9.74
C TYR A 137 1.78 -13.69 9.76
N SER A 138 1.36 -14.51 10.73
CA SER A 138 0.00 -15.06 10.81
C SER A 138 -1.13 -14.04 10.97
N LYS A 139 -0.83 -12.82 11.41
CA LYS A 139 -1.85 -11.76 11.62
C LYS A 139 -1.91 -10.73 10.49
N THR A 140 -1.01 -10.81 9.51
CA THR A 140 -0.87 -9.79 8.46
C THR A 140 -0.77 -10.47 7.10
N GLY A 141 0.46 -10.77 6.65
CA GLY A 141 0.71 -11.36 5.33
C GLY A 141 -0.02 -12.68 5.12
N ASP A 142 0.20 -13.65 6.00
CA ASP A 142 -0.41 -14.98 5.85
C ASP A 142 -1.95 -14.89 5.97
N HIS A 143 -2.45 -13.99 6.83
CA HIS A 143 -3.89 -13.75 6.97
C HIS A 143 -4.52 -13.22 5.69
N ILE A 144 -3.87 -12.29 4.99
CA ILE A 144 -4.33 -11.79 3.70
C ILE A 144 -4.44 -12.94 2.69
N VAL A 145 -3.41 -13.80 2.62
CA VAL A 145 -3.41 -14.95 1.70
C VAL A 145 -4.61 -15.86 1.97
N GLU A 146 -4.83 -16.23 3.24
CA GLU A 146 -5.96 -17.06 3.64
C GLU A 146 -7.29 -16.38 3.30
N THR A 147 -7.46 -15.12 3.67
CA THR A 147 -8.67 -14.34 3.42
C THR A 147 -9.00 -14.26 1.93
N VAL A 148 -8.00 -13.98 1.08
CA VAL A 148 -8.21 -13.85 -0.37
C VAL A 148 -8.46 -15.21 -1.01
N LYS A 149 -7.77 -16.28 -0.59
CA LYS A 149 -8.06 -17.65 -1.04
C LYS A 149 -9.49 -18.07 -0.73
N GLU A 150 -9.99 -17.73 0.45
CA GLU A 150 -11.35 -18.07 0.87
C GLU A 150 -12.42 -17.23 0.16
N LYS A 151 -12.22 -15.90 0.08
CA LYS A 151 -13.26 -14.96 -0.36
C LYS A 151 -13.20 -14.64 -1.86
N LEU A 152 -12.04 -14.76 -2.49
CA LEU A 152 -11.74 -14.32 -3.86
C LEU A 152 -10.92 -15.36 -4.66
N PRO A 153 -11.25 -16.67 -4.62
CA PRO A 153 -10.39 -17.72 -5.20
C PRO A 153 -10.18 -17.61 -6.71
N LEU A 154 -11.07 -16.93 -7.43
CA LEU A 154 -10.98 -16.72 -8.89
C LEU A 154 -10.19 -15.46 -9.28
N TYR A 155 -9.86 -14.60 -8.32
CA TYR A 155 -9.24 -13.29 -8.54
C TYR A 155 -7.91 -13.16 -7.79
N MET A 156 -7.16 -14.25 -7.72
CA MET A 156 -5.89 -14.32 -7.00
C MET A 156 -4.89 -15.17 -7.74
N VAL A 157 -3.67 -14.65 -7.86
CA VAL A 157 -2.48 -15.41 -8.23
C VAL A 157 -1.45 -15.25 -7.12
N GLU A 158 -0.99 -16.35 -6.53
CA GLU A 158 0.10 -16.35 -5.56
C GLU A 158 1.43 -16.72 -6.24
N ILE A 159 2.44 -15.89 -6.05
CA ILE A 159 3.81 -16.13 -6.52
C ILE A 159 4.72 -16.19 -5.29
N VAL A 160 5.13 -17.39 -4.93
CA VAL A 160 6.10 -17.63 -3.86
C VAL A 160 7.51 -17.52 -4.43
N LEU A 161 8.30 -16.55 -3.96
CA LEU A 161 9.72 -16.46 -4.33
C LEU A 161 10.58 -17.34 -3.43
N GLU A 162 11.38 -18.20 -4.06
CA GLU A 162 12.40 -19.01 -3.38
C GLU A 162 13.74 -18.25 -3.28
N PRO A 163 14.59 -18.56 -2.29
CA PRO A 163 15.93 -18.01 -2.19
C PRO A 163 16.73 -18.21 -3.47
N LEU A 164 17.54 -17.21 -3.84
CA LEU A 164 18.41 -17.32 -5.00
C LEU A 164 19.50 -18.38 -4.75
N ASN A 165 19.65 -19.32 -5.68
CA ASN A 165 20.81 -20.21 -5.65
C ASN A 165 22.10 -19.44 -5.98
N GLU A 166 23.25 -20.10 -5.79
CA GLU A 166 24.57 -19.51 -5.99
C GLU A 166 24.74 -18.89 -7.39
N LYS A 167 24.33 -19.60 -8.45
CA LYS A 167 24.43 -19.10 -9.83
C LYS A 167 23.54 -17.88 -10.08
N MET A 168 22.33 -17.88 -9.53
CA MET A 168 21.41 -16.73 -9.63
C MET A 168 21.93 -15.53 -8.83
N SER A 169 22.55 -15.78 -7.69
CA SER A 169 23.19 -14.75 -6.85
C SER A 169 24.39 -14.13 -7.57
N GLU A 170 25.25 -14.94 -8.19
CA GLU A 170 26.37 -14.47 -9.01
C GLU A 170 25.89 -13.63 -10.20
N ALA A 171 24.85 -14.09 -10.90
CA ALA A 171 24.25 -13.36 -12.02
C ALA A 171 23.66 -12.02 -11.57
N LEU A 172 22.96 -11.99 -10.44
CA LEU A 172 22.40 -10.75 -9.86
C LEU A 172 23.51 -9.75 -9.51
N ILE A 173 24.56 -10.20 -8.81
CA ILE A 173 25.70 -9.36 -8.43
C ILE A 173 26.39 -8.78 -9.68
N THR A 174 26.60 -9.61 -10.70
CA THR A 174 27.25 -9.21 -11.94
C THR A 174 26.42 -8.14 -12.67
N ASN A 175 25.10 -8.35 -12.78
CA ASN A 175 24.18 -7.42 -13.45
C ASN A 175 23.98 -6.10 -12.68
N MET A 176 23.90 -6.15 -11.35
CA MET A 176 23.72 -4.95 -10.52
C MET A 176 24.96 -4.07 -10.49
N LEU A 177 26.14 -4.69 -10.47
CA LEU A 177 27.38 -3.96 -10.34
C LEU A 177 27.89 -3.41 -11.67
N ASN A 178 27.47 -3.95 -12.83
CA ASN A 178 27.98 -3.55 -14.14
C ASN A 178 29.53 -3.53 -14.20
N ILE A 179 30.16 -4.41 -13.43
CA ILE A 179 31.61 -4.42 -13.19
C ILE A 179 32.22 -5.62 -13.92
N ASN A 180 32.91 -5.34 -15.02
CA ASN A 180 33.85 -6.25 -15.69
C ASN A 180 35.15 -6.51 -14.87
N ALA A 181 35.22 -6.11 -13.59
CA ALA A 181 36.48 -6.03 -12.85
C ALA A 181 36.36 -6.16 -11.31
N LEU A 182 35.41 -6.95 -10.78
CA LEU A 182 35.46 -7.32 -9.36
C LEU A 182 36.24 -8.62 -9.30
N GLN A 183 37.44 -8.55 -8.72
CA GLN A 183 38.32 -9.70 -8.57
C GLN A 183 37.55 -10.88 -7.94
N HIS A 184 37.66 -12.06 -8.55
CA HIS A 184 36.99 -13.33 -8.20
C HIS A 184 37.07 -13.75 -6.71
N ALA A 185 37.84 -13.03 -5.88
CA ALA A 185 37.98 -13.28 -4.45
C ALA A 185 36.85 -12.67 -3.58
N ILE A 186 36.07 -11.70 -4.09
CA ILE A 186 35.09 -10.96 -3.25
C ILE A 186 33.68 -11.58 -3.34
N ILE A 187 33.30 -12.15 -4.49
CA ILE A 187 31.96 -12.73 -4.69
C ILE A 187 31.66 -13.87 -3.69
N PRO A 188 32.56 -14.86 -3.48
CA PRO A 188 32.30 -15.92 -2.50
C PRO A 188 32.18 -15.39 -1.07
N GLN A 189 32.90 -14.32 -0.73
CA GLN A 189 32.85 -13.70 0.60
C GLN A 189 31.54 -12.96 0.86
N ILE A 190 30.92 -12.38 -0.16
CA ILE A 190 29.59 -11.75 -0.09
C ILE A 190 28.51 -12.83 0.05
N VAL A 191 28.59 -13.90 -0.74
CA VAL A 191 27.64 -15.04 -0.68
C VAL A 191 27.69 -15.73 0.69
N ILE A 192 28.89 -15.93 1.26
CA ILE A 192 29.07 -16.55 2.59
C ILE A 192 28.65 -15.61 3.73
N ARG A 193 28.98 -14.31 3.70
CA ARG A 193 28.57 -13.37 4.76
C ARG A 193 27.08 -13.07 4.74
N ALA A 194 26.44 -13.22 3.58
CA ALA A 194 25.01 -13.02 3.42
C ALA A 194 24.21 -14.31 3.61
N ASP A 195 24.84 -15.46 3.91
CA ASP A 195 24.18 -16.77 4.05
C ASP A 195 23.34 -17.17 2.81
N GLY A 196 23.77 -16.76 1.62
CA GLY A 196 22.97 -16.90 0.39
C GLY A 196 21.78 -15.95 0.30
N ILE A 197 21.77 -14.84 1.03
CA ILE A 197 20.75 -13.78 0.99
C ILE A 197 21.30 -12.54 0.28
N PRO A 198 21.22 -12.46 -1.06
CA PRO A 198 21.42 -11.20 -1.79
C PRO A 198 20.30 -10.19 -1.51
N ALA A 199 20.08 -9.74 -0.27
CA ALA A 199 18.93 -8.89 0.09
C ALA A 199 17.58 -9.40 -0.47
N VAL A 200 17.42 -10.72 -0.60
CA VAL A 200 16.22 -11.34 -1.17
C VAL A 200 15.33 -11.72 0.01
N ASN A 201 14.43 -10.81 0.36
CA ASN A 201 13.34 -11.18 1.24
C ASN A 201 12.53 -12.27 0.54
N TRP A 202 12.12 -13.25 1.32
CA TRP A 202 10.96 -14.06 1.02
C TRP A 202 9.81 -13.10 0.68
N PHE A 203 9.48 -12.93 -0.59
CA PHE A 203 8.34 -12.14 -1.01
C PHE A 203 7.33 -13.12 -1.58
N SER A 204 6.11 -13.08 -1.05
CA SER A 204 4.96 -13.60 -1.79
C SER A 204 4.36 -12.41 -2.54
N ILE A 205 4.38 -12.47 -3.88
CA ILE A 205 3.71 -11.47 -4.72
C ILE A 205 2.33 -12.03 -5.03
N HIS A 206 1.29 -11.34 -4.57
CA HIS A 206 -0.08 -11.65 -4.95
C HIS A 206 -0.52 -10.68 -6.04
N ILE A 207 -0.93 -11.20 -7.19
CA ILE A 207 -1.42 -10.47 -8.36
C ILE A 207 -2.93 -10.68 -8.48
#